data_AF-E0VI84-F1
#
_entry.id   AF-E0VI84-F1
#
_cell.length_a   1.000
_cell.length_b   1.000
_cell.length_c   1.000
_cell.angle_alpha   90.00
_cell.angle_beta   90.00
_cell.angle_gamma   90.00
#
_symmetry.space_group_name_H-M   'P 1'
#
loop_
_entity.id
_entity.type
_entity.pdbx_description
1 polymer ?
#
loop_
_entity_poly.entity_id
_entity_poly.type
_entity_poly.pdbx_seq_one_letter_code
_entity_poly.pdbx_strand_id
1 'polypeptide(L)'
;MEPPPIFDSQPAVLMEQGGARMRGDEKWPPADYKQQAEAENEARKALARGPACRPRRVNKDYSSFFAQHALNTSYPSYRAPPGTQHYLEDGTSQF
;
A
#
# COMPACT_ATOMS: atom_id res chain seq x y z
N MET A 1 -8.07 44.91 53.80
CA MET A 1 -8.20 43.45 53.77
C MET A 1 -7.91 43.01 52.36
N GLU A 2 -6.77 42.37 52.15
CA GLU A 2 -6.37 41.85 50.85
C GLU A 2 -6.93 40.42 50.71
N PRO A 3 -7.49 40.03 49.54
CA PRO A 3 -8.06 38.70 49.37
C PRO A 3 -6.95 37.63 49.39
N PRO A 4 -7.24 36.42 49.91
CA PRO A 4 -6.25 35.37 49.98
C PRO A 4 -5.85 34.89 48.57
N PRO A 5 -4.58 34.50 48.35
CA PRO A 5 -4.11 34.03 47.05
C PRO A 5 -4.77 32.70 46.68
N ILE A 6 -5.25 32.61 45.44
CA ILE A 6 -5.81 31.39 44.84
C ILE A 6 -4.65 30.65 44.15
N PHE A 7 -4.45 29.38 44.54
CA PHE A 7 -3.45 28.52 43.92
C PHE A 7 -4.13 27.53 42.98
N ASP A 8 -3.87 27.66 41.68
CA ASP A 8 -4.35 26.73 40.67
C ASP A 8 -3.46 25.47 40.70
N SER A 9 -4.03 24.32 41.06
CA SER A 9 -3.31 23.04 40.98
C SER A 9 -3.24 22.60 39.52
N GLN A 10 -2.12 22.85 38.86
CA GLN A 10 -1.85 22.19 37.58
C GLN A 10 -1.71 20.69 37.83
N PRO A 11 -2.36 19.82 37.04
CA PRO A 11 -2.09 18.40 37.13
C PRO A 11 -0.64 18.17 36.73
N ALA A 12 0.16 17.60 37.64
CA ALA A 12 1.49 17.12 37.35
C ALA A 12 1.38 15.91 36.40
N VAL A 13 1.15 16.17 35.12
CA VAL A 13 1.35 15.16 34.09
C VAL A 13 2.85 15.06 33.91
N LEU A 14 3.45 14.18 34.69
CA LEU A 14 4.77 13.64 34.41
C LEU A 14 4.70 13.00 33.02
N MET A 15 5.06 13.74 31.98
CA MET A 15 5.39 13.14 30.70
C MET A 15 6.70 12.38 30.91
N GLU A 16 6.60 11.21 31.51
CA GLU A 16 7.73 10.28 31.63
C GLU A 16 8.18 9.96 30.21
N GLN A 17 9.31 10.53 29.82
CA GLN A 17 9.92 10.22 28.53
C GLN A 17 10.34 8.75 28.54
N GLY A 18 9.47 7.92 27.96
CA GLY A 18 9.80 6.59 27.47
C GLY A 18 10.15 5.60 28.57
N GLY A 19 9.12 4.96 29.14
CA GLY A 19 9.30 3.75 29.91
C GLY A 19 10.18 2.74 29.16
N ALA A 20 11.12 2.14 29.88
CA ALA A 20 11.99 1.09 29.36
C ALA A 20 11.12 0.04 28.67
N ARG A 21 11.29 -0.13 27.35
CA ARG A 21 10.54 -1.13 26.58
C ARG A 21 10.75 -2.48 27.23
N MET A 22 9.71 -3.02 27.83
CA MET A 22 9.77 -4.32 28.47
C MET A 22 10.00 -5.38 27.39
N ARG A 23 10.48 -6.57 27.76
CA ARG A 23 10.77 -7.68 26.83
C ARG A 23 9.58 -8.04 25.89
N GLY A 24 8.35 -7.62 26.21
CA GLY A 24 7.14 -7.79 25.40
C GLY A 24 6.69 -6.56 24.60
N ASP A 25 7.34 -5.40 24.73
CA ASP A 25 7.05 -4.16 23.98
C ASP A 25 7.74 -4.13 22.60
N GLU A 26 8.31 -5.26 22.21
CA GLU A 26 8.86 -5.42 20.88
C GLU A 26 7.71 -5.46 19.88
N LYS A 27 7.50 -4.32 19.21
CA LYS A 27 6.46 -4.18 18.20
C LYS A 27 6.79 -5.13 17.07
N TRP A 28 5.91 -6.10 16.87
CA TRP A 28 5.91 -6.96 15.70
C TRP A 28 6.02 -6.12 14.40
N PRO A 29 6.78 -6.54 13.38
CA PRO A 29 7.59 -7.75 13.31
C PRO A 29 8.91 -7.66 14.12
N PRO A 30 9.45 -8.79 14.61
CA PRO A 30 10.69 -8.84 15.37
C PRO A 30 11.86 -8.21 14.59
N ALA A 31 12.88 -7.72 15.29
CA ALA A 31 14.04 -7.13 14.64
C ALA A 31 14.67 -8.05 13.59
N ASP A 32 14.77 -9.35 13.88
CA ASP A 32 15.29 -10.36 12.96
C ASP A 32 14.49 -10.46 11.66
N TYR A 33 13.15 -10.38 11.75
CA TYR A 33 12.28 -10.38 10.57
C TYR A 33 12.46 -9.12 9.72
N LYS A 34 12.69 -7.97 10.36
CA LYS A 34 12.99 -6.72 9.63
C LYS A 34 14.31 -6.82 8.89
N GLN A 35 15.35 -7.34 9.55
CA GLN A 35 16.65 -7.56 8.94
C GLN A 35 16.58 -8.55 7.78
N GLN A 36 15.83 -9.64 7.92
CA GLN A 36 15.60 -10.60 6.84
C GLN A 36 14.84 -9.97 5.66
N ALA A 37 13.79 -9.20 5.93
CA ALA A 37 13.02 -8.50 4.89
C ALA A 37 13.84 -7.41 4.18
N GLU A 38 14.74 -6.74 4.90
CA GLU A 38 15.69 -5.79 4.32
C GLU A 38 16.67 -6.50 3.39
N ALA A 39 17.28 -7.61 3.84
CA ALA A 39 18.18 -8.42 3.03
C ALA A 39 17.49 -9.00 1.77
N GLU A 40 16.25 -9.47 1.89
CA GLU A 40 15.47 -9.95 0.75
C GLU A 40 15.17 -8.81 -0.24
N ASN A 41 14.81 -7.62 0.27
CA ASN A 41 14.59 -6.46 -0.57
C ASN A 41 15.86 -6.01 -1.29
N GLU A 42 17.02 -6.07 -0.64
CA GLU A 42 18.31 -5.80 -1.26
C GLU A 42 18.63 -6.81 -2.36
N ALA A 43 18.43 -8.10 -2.11
CA ALA A 43 18.58 -9.15 -3.12
C ALA A 43 17.65 -8.93 -4.32
N ARG A 44 16.39 -8.57 -4.08
CA ARG A 44 15.41 -8.23 -5.12
C ARG A 44 15.84 -7.01 -5.94
N LYS A 45 16.37 -5.96 -5.28
CA LYS A 45 16.91 -4.76 -5.96
C LYS A 45 18.14 -5.10 -6.81
N ALA A 46 19.04 -5.95 -6.30
CA ALA A 46 20.21 -6.40 -7.04
C ALA A 46 19.82 -7.22 -8.28
N LEU A 47 18.85 -8.12 -8.15
CA LEU A 47 18.31 -8.89 -9.29
C LEU A 47 17.61 -7.98 -10.32
N ALA A 48 16.80 -7.02 -9.85
CA ALA A 48 16.10 -6.08 -10.71
C ALA A 48 17.04 -5.15 -11.49
N ARG A 49 18.23 -4.84 -10.94
CA ARG A 49 19.29 -4.10 -11.65
C ARG A 49 19.71 -4.82 -12.93
N GLY A 50 19.68 -6.16 -12.93
CA GLY A 50 19.92 -6.98 -14.11
C GLY A 50 21.32 -6.78 -14.72
N PRO A 51 21.54 -7.25 -15.96
CA PRO A 51 22.82 -7.05 -16.66
C PRO A 51 23.07 -5.56 -16.94
N ALA A 52 24.35 -5.17 -16.97
CA ALA A 52 24.80 -3.77 -17.18
C ALA A 52 24.24 -3.12 -18.46
N CYS A 53 23.96 -3.91 -19.49
CA CYS A 53 23.29 -3.46 -20.70
C CYS A 53 22.01 -4.27 -20.92
N ARG A 54 20.85 -3.65 -20.63
CA ARG A 54 19.54 -4.24 -20.89
C ARG A 54 19.01 -3.71 -22.23
N PRO A 55 18.70 -4.57 -23.21
CA PRO A 55 18.08 -4.10 -24.45
C PRO A 55 16.83 -3.28 -24.14
N ARG A 56 16.68 -2.14 -24.82
CA ARG A 56 15.55 -1.23 -24.60
C ARG A 56 14.25 -1.99 -24.86
N ARG A 57 13.35 -2.01 -23.87
CA ARG A 57 11.99 -2.52 -24.09
C ARG A 57 11.29 -1.62 -25.10
N VAL A 58 10.92 -2.17 -26.25
CA VAL A 58 10.12 -1.44 -27.24
C VAL A 58 8.67 -1.49 -26.78
N ASN A 59 8.17 -0.37 -26.29
CA ASN A 59 6.74 -0.18 -26.05
C ASN A 59 6.09 0.11 -27.40
N LYS A 60 5.65 -0.94 -28.10
CA LYS A 60 4.92 -0.81 -29.35
C LYS A 60 3.50 -0.38 -29.04
N ASP A 61 3.06 0.73 -29.62
CA ASP A 61 1.67 1.13 -29.58
C ASP A 61 0.87 0.34 -30.61
N TYR A 62 0.02 -0.56 -30.13
CA TYR A 62 -0.86 -1.38 -30.96
C TYR A 62 -2.27 -0.79 -31.09
N SER A 63 -2.51 0.42 -30.58
CA SER A 63 -3.83 1.05 -30.58
C SER A 63 -4.43 1.14 -31.98
N SER A 64 -3.61 1.41 -33.00
CA SER A 64 -4.05 1.46 -34.40
C SER A 64 -4.55 0.11 -34.93
N PHE A 65 -3.86 -0.98 -34.60
CA PHE A 65 -4.25 -2.34 -34.96
C PHE A 65 -5.59 -2.72 -34.30
N PHE A 66 -5.73 -2.45 -33.00
CA PHE A 66 -6.97 -2.75 -32.29
C PHE A 66 -8.14 -1.85 -32.74
N ALA A 67 -7.88 -0.60 -33.11
CA ALA A 67 -8.90 0.29 -33.66
C ALA A 67 -9.42 -0.19 -35.02
N GLN A 68 -8.54 -0.70 -35.89
CA GLN A 68 -8.93 -1.28 -37.18
C GLN A 68 -9.77 -2.54 -37.05
N HIS A 69 -9.54 -3.32 -36.00
CA HIS A 69 -10.24 -4.57 -35.72
C HIS A 69 -11.29 -4.46 -34.61
N ALA A 70 -11.71 -3.24 -34.26
CA ALA A 70 -12.75 -3.02 -33.28
C ALA A 70 -14.08 -3.59 -33.79
N LEU A 71 -14.73 -4.43 -32.96
CA LEU A 71 -16.06 -4.95 -33.25
C LEU A 71 -17.07 -3.80 -33.32
N ASN A 72 -18.03 -3.89 -34.24
CA ASN A 72 -19.07 -2.88 -34.35
C ASN A 72 -19.98 -2.91 -33.11
N THR A 73 -20.68 -1.81 -32.85
CA THR A 73 -21.62 -1.69 -31.71
C THR A 73 -22.82 -2.62 -31.82
N SER A 74 -23.06 -3.18 -33.01
CA SER A 74 -24.10 -4.18 -33.27
C SER A 74 -23.64 -5.61 -32.97
N TYR A 75 -22.36 -5.82 -32.66
CA TYR A 75 -21.83 -7.15 -32.39
C TYR A 75 -22.31 -7.61 -31.00
N PRO A 76 -23.00 -8.75 -30.89
CA PRO A 76 -23.50 -9.22 -29.61
C PRO A 76 -22.34 -9.57 -28.70
N SER A 77 -22.16 -8.79 -27.63
CA SER A 77 -21.26 -9.16 -26.53
C SER A 77 -21.97 -10.12 -25.58
N TYR A 78 -21.23 -11.09 -25.05
CA TYR A 78 -21.75 -11.93 -24.00
C TYR A 78 -21.96 -11.09 -22.74
N ARG A 79 -23.20 -11.00 -22.26
CA ARG A 79 -23.52 -10.38 -20.98
C ARG A 79 -23.91 -11.48 -20.00
N ALA A 80 -23.23 -11.51 -18.86
CA ALA A 80 -23.57 -12.43 -17.79
C ALA A 80 -25.05 -12.29 -17.42
N PRO A 81 -25.77 -13.41 -17.22
CA PRO A 81 -27.19 -13.37 -16.90
C PRO A 81 -27.44 -12.60 -15.59
N PRO A 82 -28.55 -11.86 -15.49
CA PRO A 82 -28.90 -11.13 -14.28
C PRO A 82 -28.93 -12.08 -13.08
N GLY A 83 -28.32 -11.67 -11.96
CA GLY A 83 -28.23 -12.48 -10.74
C GLY A 83 -26.97 -13.37 -10.62
N THR A 84 -26.11 -13.41 -11.64
CA THR A 84 -24.80 -14.13 -11.60
C THR A 84 -23.60 -13.22 -11.39
N GLN A 85 -23.83 -11.93 -11.10
CA GLN A 85 -22.77 -10.97 -10.84
C GLN A 85 -22.27 -11.12 -9.40
N HIS A 86 -20.97 -11.39 -9.24
CA HIS A 86 -20.30 -11.28 -7.95
C HIS A 86 -19.98 -9.80 -7.71
N TYR A 87 -20.66 -9.17 -6.74
CA TYR A 87 -20.27 -7.84 -6.27
C TYR A 87 -19.02 -7.99 -5.41
N LEU A 88 -17.87 -7.51 -5.90
CA LEU A 88 -16.73 -7.21 -5.04
C LEU A 88 -17.07 -5.89 -4.33
N GLU A 89 -16.89 -5.81 -3.01
CA GLU A 89 -17.30 -4.65 -2.18
C GLU A 89 -16.73 -3.31 -2.66
N ASP A 90 -15.65 -3.31 -3.44
CA ASP A 90 -14.95 -2.11 -3.91
C ASP A 90 -15.07 -1.90 -5.43
N GLY A 91 -16.31 -1.76 -5.90
CA GLY A 91 -16.59 -1.22 -7.22
C GLY A 91 -16.76 -2.27 -8.31
N THR A 92 -17.75 -2.02 -9.17
CA THR A 92 -18.02 -2.85 -10.33
C THR A 92 -16.82 -2.83 -11.28
N SER A 93 -16.25 -4.01 -11.55
CA SER A 93 -15.29 -4.19 -12.63
C SER A 93 -15.96 -3.85 -13.96
N GLN A 94 -15.74 -2.64 -14.46
CA GLN A 94 -16.07 -2.27 -15.83
C GLN A 94 -14.96 -2.82 -16.72
N PHE A 95 -15.26 -3.91 -17.44
CA PHE A 95 -14.53 -4.26 -18.67
C PHE A 95 -15.22 -3.57 -19.85
#